data_AF-A0A0F4IRI7-F1
#
_entry.id   AF-A0A0F4IRI7-F1
#
_cell.length_a   1.000
_cell.length_b   1.000
_cell.length_c   1.000
_cell.angle_alpha   90.00
_cell.angle_beta   90.00
_cell.angle_gamma   90.00
#
_symmetry.space_group_name_H-M   'P 1'
#
loop_
_entity.id
_entity.type
_entity.pdbx_description
1 polymer ?
#
loop_
_entity_poly.entity_id
_entity_poly.type
_entity_poly.pdbx_seq_one_letter_code
_entity_poly.pdbx_strand_id
1 'polypeptide(L)'
;AAALASLGIWFEIILMQLLVRHIYDKPLTSNHVRYALTEIADECRHSMMFARMIQTGGAPAYPVSRANHNLARILKTISTTPGSFACTLLGEEILDWMQRLTFPDERIQPLVRGVTRIHVIEEARHVRYAREELRRQMLTAPRWERELTRLSCGEAARVFSLAFVNPAVYDNVGLDRREAVAQVRASGHRREVMQTGAKRLTDFLDDIGVLRGAGRRLWKSSGLLA
;
A
#
# COMPACT_ATOMS: atom_id res chain seq x y z
N ALA A 1 14.81 -5.39 2.84
CA ALA A 1 13.87 -6.52 2.65
C ALA A 1 12.95 -6.71 3.85
N ALA A 2 13.45 -7.08 5.04
CA ALA A 2 12.59 -7.38 6.20
C ALA A 2 11.65 -6.24 6.63
N ALA A 3 12.11 -4.98 6.56
CA ALA A 3 11.25 -3.83 6.85
C ALA A 3 10.09 -3.65 5.86
N LEU A 4 10.36 -3.82 4.56
CA LEU A 4 9.33 -3.76 3.52
C LEU A 4 8.36 -4.94 3.64
N ALA A 5 8.85 -6.14 3.96
CA ALA A 5 8.00 -7.30 4.20
C ALA A 5 7.12 -7.12 5.44
N SER A 6 7.64 -6.50 6.51
CA SER A 6 6.85 -6.16 7.70
C SER A 6 5.75 -5.15 7.36
N LEU A 7 6.06 -4.17 6.51
CA LEU A 7 5.08 -3.21 6.00
C LEU A 7 4.02 -3.91 5.11
N GLY A 8 4.43 -4.83 4.24
CA GLY A 8 3.57 -5.64 3.39
C GLY A 8 2.54 -6.44 4.20
N ILE A 9 2.99 -7.22 5.19
CA ILE A 9 2.09 -7.97 6.10
C ILE A 9 1.08 -7.03 6.77
N TRP A 10 1.53 -5.89 7.28
CA TRP A 10 0.64 -4.93 7.93
C TRP A 10 -0.41 -4.35 6.95
N PHE A 11 0.00 -4.08 5.71
CA PHE A 11 -0.87 -3.58 4.66
C PHE A 11 -1.89 -4.63 4.19
N GLU A 12 -1.47 -5.85 3.91
CA GLU A 12 -2.33 -6.97 3.50
C GLU A 12 -3.40 -7.29 4.55
N ILE A 13 -3.05 -7.22 5.84
CA ILE A 13 -4.03 -7.37 6.93
C ILE A 13 -5.11 -6.28 6.89
N ILE A 14 -4.75 -5.04 6.52
CA ILE A 14 -5.72 -3.95 6.35
C ILE A 14 -6.60 -4.25 5.13
N LEU A 15 -5.99 -4.60 4.01
CA LEU A 15 -6.68 -4.93 2.75
C LEU A 15 -7.72 -6.03 2.97
N MET A 16 -7.34 -7.15 3.59
CA MET A 16 -8.26 -8.25 3.89
C MET A 16 -9.46 -7.78 4.72
N GLN A 17 -9.27 -6.93 5.72
CA GLN A 17 -10.37 -6.38 6.52
C GLN A 17 -11.30 -5.48 5.69
N LEU A 18 -10.75 -4.71 4.76
CA LEU A 18 -11.52 -3.86 3.86
C LEU A 18 -12.31 -4.68 2.83
N LEU A 19 -11.75 -5.77 2.31
CA LEU A 19 -12.44 -6.70 1.42
C LEU A 19 -13.57 -7.44 2.12
N VAL A 20 -13.34 -7.96 3.33
CA VAL A 20 -14.38 -8.63 4.13
C VAL A 20 -15.56 -7.68 4.36
N ARG A 21 -15.30 -6.41 4.67
CA ARG A 21 -16.34 -5.38 4.79
C ARG A 21 -17.05 -5.10 3.47
N HIS A 22 -16.32 -5.03 2.36
CA HIS A 22 -16.89 -4.77 1.03
C HIS A 22 -17.90 -5.85 0.59
N ILE A 23 -17.64 -7.10 0.94
CA ILE A 23 -18.48 -8.23 0.52
C ILE A 23 -19.58 -8.61 1.52
N TYR A 24 -19.58 -8.02 2.72
CA TYR A 24 -20.48 -8.39 3.81
C TYR A 24 -21.97 -8.34 3.41
N ASP A 25 -22.39 -7.28 2.71
CA ASP A 25 -23.78 -7.08 2.29
C ASP A 25 -24.03 -7.50 0.83
N LYS A 26 -23.08 -8.18 0.17
CA LYS A 26 -23.22 -8.59 -1.24
C LYS A 26 -23.92 -9.94 -1.38
N PRO A 27 -24.59 -10.21 -2.52
CA PRO A 27 -25.15 -11.53 -2.78
C PRO A 27 -24.07 -12.62 -2.71
N LEU A 28 -24.33 -13.64 -1.91
CA LEU A 28 -23.37 -14.72 -1.59
C LEU A 28 -22.83 -15.44 -2.84
N THR A 29 -23.63 -15.50 -3.91
CA THR A 29 -23.29 -16.16 -5.18
C THR A 29 -22.68 -15.22 -6.22
N SER A 30 -22.41 -13.96 -5.87
CA SER A 30 -21.87 -12.97 -6.81
C SER A 30 -20.39 -13.23 -7.15
N ASN A 31 -19.99 -12.78 -8.35
CA ASN A 31 -18.58 -12.79 -8.75
C ASN A 31 -17.71 -11.93 -7.83
N HIS A 32 -18.25 -10.85 -7.27
CA HIS A 32 -17.54 -9.96 -6.33
C HIS A 32 -17.15 -10.69 -5.03
N VAL A 33 -18.06 -11.50 -4.46
CA VAL A 33 -17.78 -12.30 -3.26
C VAL A 33 -16.70 -13.35 -3.56
N ARG A 34 -16.83 -14.09 -4.66
CA ARG A 34 -15.82 -15.09 -5.07
C ARG A 34 -14.45 -14.46 -5.24
N TYR A 35 -14.39 -13.35 -5.98
CA TYR A 35 -13.16 -12.62 -6.23
C TYR A 35 -12.47 -12.17 -4.93
N ALA A 36 -13.21 -11.49 -4.05
CA ALA A 36 -12.63 -10.97 -2.80
C ALA A 36 -12.14 -12.09 -1.89
N LEU A 37 -12.82 -13.25 -1.85
CA LEU A 37 -12.36 -14.41 -1.08
C LEU A 37 -11.10 -15.03 -1.69
N THR A 38 -10.96 -15.02 -3.02
CA THR A 38 -9.71 -15.42 -3.68
C THR A 38 -8.57 -14.48 -3.33
N GLU A 39 -8.79 -13.16 -3.41
CA GLU A 39 -7.78 -12.15 -3.04
C GLU A 39 -7.38 -12.29 -1.56
N ILE A 40 -8.34 -12.44 -0.63
CA ILE A 40 -8.05 -12.70 0.79
C ILE A 40 -7.19 -13.95 0.98
N ALA A 41 -7.46 -15.02 0.23
CA ALA A 41 -6.66 -16.24 0.30
C ALA A 41 -5.24 -16.04 -0.23
N ASP A 42 -5.07 -15.24 -1.29
CA ASP A 42 -3.76 -14.89 -1.85
C ASP A 42 -2.98 -14.02 -0.85
N GLU A 43 -3.60 -13.00 -0.26
CA GLU A 43 -2.97 -12.17 0.79
C GLU A 43 -2.56 -12.95 2.03
N CYS A 44 -3.31 -13.98 2.42
CA CYS A 44 -2.87 -14.87 3.49
C CYS A 44 -1.57 -15.58 3.13
N ARG A 45 -1.42 -16.04 1.86
CA ARG A 45 -0.20 -16.70 1.38
C ARG A 45 0.96 -15.72 1.28
N HIS A 46 0.72 -14.50 0.79
CA HIS A 46 1.72 -13.43 0.73
C HIS A 46 2.26 -13.08 2.12
N SER A 47 1.37 -12.86 3.09
CA SER A 47 1.73 -12.56 4.48
C SER A 47 2.54 -13.67 5.12
N MET A 48 2.16 -14.94 4.93
CA MET A 48 2.94 -16.09 5.42
C MET A 48 4.32 -16.18 4.74
N MET A 49 4.39 -15.93 3.43
CA MET A 49 5.63 -15.91 2.67
C MET A 49 6.58 -14.80 3.18
N PHE A 50 6.07 -13.59 3.40
CA PHE A 50 6.83 -12.47 3.96
C PHE A 50 7.31 -12.76 5.38
N ALA A 51 6.46 -13.32 6.24
CA ALA A 51 6.85 -13.72 7.59
C ALA A 51 7.98 -14.74 7.58
N ARG A 52 7.88 -15.76 6.70
CA ARG A 52 8.94 -16.76 6.52
C ARG A 52 10.22 -16.14 5.97
N MET A 53 10.14 -15.18 5.06
CA MET A 53 11.32 -14.47 4.55
C MET A 53 12.04 -13.70 5.66
N ILE A 54 11.29 -12.99 6.51
CA ILE A 54 11.85 -12.25 7.66
C ILE A 54 12.57 -13.22 8.60
N GLN A 55 11.91 -14.30 8.99
CA GLN A 55 12.47 -15.32 9.88
C GLN A 55 13.73 -15.97 9.27
N THR A 56 13.66 -16.37 8.00
CA THR A 56 14.79 -17.01 7.29
C THR A 56 15.98 -16.07 7.16
N GLY A 57 15.73 -14.77 6.97
CA GLY A 57 16.78 -13.76 6.87
C GLY A 57 17.45 -13.38 8.19
N GLY A 58 16.95 -13.88 9.34
CA GLY A 58 17.49 -13.56 10.67
C GLY A 58 17.35 -12.10 11.10
N ALA A 59 16.61 -11.29 10.34
CA ALA A 59 16.38 -9.89 10.64
C ALA A 59 15.18 -9.73 11.61
N PRO A 60 15.17 -8.70 12.46
CA PRO A 60 14.01 -8.40 13.28
C PRO A 60 12.81 -8.00 12.41
N ALA A 61 11.60 -8.15 12.96
CA ALA A 61 10.40 -7.54 12.39
C ALA A 61 10.38 -6.03 12.67
N TYR A 62 9.81 -5.26 11.74
CA TYR A 62 9.78 -3.79 11.79
C TYR A 62 8.33 -3.30 11.83
N PRO A 63 7.69 -3.27 13.01
CA PRO A 63 6.31 -2.80 13.13
C PRO A 63 6.20 -1.31 12.80
N VAL A 64 5.06 -0.93 12.24
CA VAL A 64 4.72 0.48 12.03
C VAL A 64 4.58 1.23 13.38
N SER A 65 4.69 2.55 13.34
CA SER A 65 4.51 3.38 14.53
C SER A 65 3.12 3.19 15.16
N ARG A 66 3.00 3.38 16.49
CA ARG A 66 1.70 3.31 17.19
C ARG A 66 0.65 4.26 16.59
N ALA A 67 1.07 5.45 16.17
CA ALA A 67 0.20 6.42 15.53
C ALA A 67 -0.36 5.88 14.21
N ASN A 68 0.50 5.38 13.31
CA ASN A 68 0.09 4.80 12.03
C ASN A 68 -0.78 3.56 12.24
N HIS A 69 -0.42 2.73 13.21
CA HIS A 69 -1.20 1.53 13.54
C HIS A 69 -2.62 1.88 14.01
N ASN A 70 -2.78 2.92 14.84
CA ASN A 70 -4.09 3.40 15.28
C ASN A 70 -4.87 4.09 14.16
N LEU A 71 -4.20 4.85 13.30
CA LEU A 71 -4.84 5.46 12.13
C LEU A 71 -5.38 4.41 11.16
N ALA A 72 -4.65 3.30 10.97
CA ALA A 72 -5.15 2.15 10.21
C ALA A 72 -6.35 1.47 10.89
N ARG A 73 -6.44 1.47 12.22
CA ARG A 73 -7.64 1.00 12.93
C ARG A 73 -8.86 1.86 12.63
N ILE A 74 -8.68 3.18 12.62
CA ILE A 74 -9.76 4.09 12.24
C ILE A 74 -10.15 3.83 10.79
N LEU A 75 -9.18 3.85 9.87
CA LEU A 75 -9.39 3.63 8.44
C LEU A 75 -10.22 2.37 8.19
N LYS A 76 -9.79 1.21 8.69
CA LYS A 76 -10.49 -0.05 8.43
C LYS A 76 -11.89 -0.13 9.07
N THR A 77 -12.17 0.70 10.08
CA THR A 77 -13.50 0.76 10.71
C THR A 77 -14.46 1.68 9.96
N ILE A 78 -13.98 2.83 9.47
CA ILE A 78 -14.84 3.88 8.88
C ILE A 78 -14.74 3.99 7.35
N SER A 79 -13.87 3.20 6.70
CA SER A 79 -13.67 3.28 5.26
C SER A 79 -14.98 3.03 4.51
N THR A 80 -15.24 3.91 3.54
CA THR A 80 -16.27 3.71 2.51
C THR A 80 -15.81 2.66 1.52
N THR A 81 -16.74 2.10 0.74
CA THR A 81 -16.36 1.13 -0.30
C THR A 81 -15.35 1.69 -1.30
N PRO A 82 -15.54 2.90 -1.88
CA PRO A 82 -14.51 3.50 -2.73
C PRO A 82 -13.24 3.91 -1.96
N GLY A 83 -13.36 4.30 -0.69
CA GLY A 83 -12.20 4.56 0.18
C GLY A 83 -11.31 3.33 0.35
N SER A 84 -11.91 2.15 0.43
CA SER A 84 -11.21 0.88 0.58
C SER A 84 -10.34 0.59 -0.64
N PHE A 85 -10.93 0.61 -1.85
CA PHE A 85 -10.18 0.35 -3.08
C PHE A 85 -9.13 1.43 -3.38
N ALA A 86 -9.39 2.69 -3.03
CA ALA A 86 -8.39 3.75 -3.15
C ALA A 86 -7.18 3.51 -2.24
N CYS A 87 -7.38 3.00 -1.02
CA CYS A 87 -6.27 2.62 -0.14
C CYS A 87 -5.56 1.35 -0.59
N THR A 88 -6.29 0.37 -1.11
CA THR A 88 -5.72 -0.85 -1.71
C THR A 88 -4.76 -0.50 -2.85
N LEU A 89 -5.21 0.30 -3.83
CA LEU A 89 -4.38 0.70 -4.97
C LEU A 89 -3.14 1.51 -4.57
N LEU A 90 -3.23 2.29 -3.48
CA LEU A 90 -2.10 3.04 -2.94
C LEU A 90 -0.93 2.13 -2.54
N GLY A 91 -1.22 1.04 -1.84
CA GLY A 91 -0.16 0.13 -1.42
C GLY A 91 0.33 -0.74 -2.57
N GLU A 92 -0.61 -1.37 -3.28
CA GLU A 92 -0.29 -2.35 -4.31
C GLU A 92 0.54 -1.76 -5.44
N GLU A 93 0.15 -0.62 -6.04
CA GLU A 93 0.85 -0.13 -7.23
C GLU A 93 2.26 0.41 -6.94
N ILE A 94 2.43 1.08 -5.81
CA ILE A 94 3.75 1.64 -5.45
C ILE A 94 4.69 0.50 -5.06
N LEU A 95 4.20 -0.51 -4.31
CA LEU A 95 5.00 -1.69 -3.98
C LEU A 95 5.30 -2.53 -5.22
N ASP A 96 4.31 -2.78 -6.09
CA ASP A 96 4.49 -3.49 -7.36
C ASP A 96 5.59 -2.83 -8.21
N TRP A 97 5.59 -1.49 -8.32
CA TRP A 97 6.65 -0.78 -9.03
C TRP A 97 8.05 -1.06 -8.45
N MET A 98 8.22 -0.97 -7.12
CA MET A 98 9.50 -1.25 -6.47
C MET A 98 9.92 -2.72 -6.61
N GLN A 99 8.95 -3.62 -6.52
CA GLN A 99 9.16 -5.06 -6.66
C GLN A 99 9.58 -5.44 -8.09
N ARG A 100 9.04 -4.75 -9.11
CA ARG A 100 9.45 -4.90 -10.52
C ARG A 100 10.88 -4.44 -10.80
N LEU A 101 11.44 -3.57 -9.98
CA LEU A 101 12.88 -3.26 -10.01
C LEU A 101 13.72 -4.32 -9.30
N THR A 102 13.15 -4.97 -8.29
CA THR A 102 13.86 -5.85 -7.38
C THR A 102 14.05 -7.26 -7.94
N PHE A 103 13.01 -7.91 -8.45
CA PHE A 103 13.13 -9.31 -8.88
C PHE A 103 14.08 -9.55 -10.09
N PRO A 104 14.20 -8.66 -11.10
CA PRO A 104 15.11 -8.91 -12.22
C PRO A 104 16.58 -8.63 -11.87
N ASP A 105 16.87 -7.83 -10.84
CA ASP A 105 18.24 -7.44 -10.48
C ASP A 105 19.01 -8.59 -9.82
N GLU A 106 20.01 -9.12 -10.52
CA GLU A 106 20.83 -10.25 -10.07
C GLU A 106 21.75 -9.94 -8.87
N ARG A 107 21.95 -8.65 -8.55
CA ARG A 107 22.72 -8.21 -7.37
C ARG A 107 21.95 -8.41 -6.07
N ILE A 108 20.63 -8.57 -6.15
CA ILE A 108 19.76 -8.75 -4.99
C ILE A 108 19.75 -10.22 -4.59
N GLN A 109 19.70 -10.46 -3.27
CA GLN A 109 19.73 -11.80 -2.70
C GLN A 109 18.60 -12.70 -3.30
N PRO A 110 18.90 -13.95 -3.71
CA PRO A 110 17.97 -14.81 -4.46
C PRO A 110 16.61 -15.10 -3.80
N LEU A 111 16.56 -15.30 -2.48
CA LEU A 111 15.30 -15.48 -1.73
C LEU A 111 14.42 -14.23 -1.84
N VAL A 112 15.00 -13.03 -1.69
CA VAL A 112 14.27 -11.76 -1.82
C VAL A 112 13.71 -11.62 -3.23
N ARG A 113 14.50 -11.95 -4.26
CA ARG A 113 14.04 -11.94 -5.65
C ARG A 113 12.90 -12.94 -5.89
N GLY A 114 13.03 -14.17 -5.36
CA GLY A 114 12.01 -15.21 -5.49
C GLY A 114 10.68 -14.82 -4.86
N VAL A 115 10.70 -14.35 -3.61
CA VAL A 115 9.52 -13.84 -2.90
C VAL A 115 8.86 -12.69 -3.65
N THR A 116 9.67 -11.74 -4.12
CA THR A 116 9.19 -10.59 -4.89
C THR A 116 8.56 -11.00 -6.22
N ARG A 117 9.17 -11.95 -6.94
CA ARG A 117 8.66 -12.46 -8.21
C ARG A 117 7.30 -13.13 -8.05
N ILE A 118 7.14 -13.97 -7.02
CA ILE A 118 5.87 -14.65 -6.75
C ILE A 118 4.78 -13.60 -6.51
N HIS A 119 5.03 -12.66 -5.59
CA HIS A 119 4.09 -11.61 -5.24
C HIS A 119 3.65 -10.77 -6.46
N VAL A 120 4.59 -10.26 -7.26
CA VAL A 120 4.28 -9.42 -8.44
C VAL A 120 3.41 -10.13 -9.48
N ILE A 121 3.57 -11.45 -9.64
CA ILE A 121 2.80 -12.23 -10.61
C ILE A 121 1.34 -12.38 -10.14
N GLU A 122 1.15 -12.53 -8.83
CA GLU A 122 -0.18 -12.71 -8.21
C GLU A 122 -0.93 -11.37 -8.12
N GLU A 123 -0.23 -10.31 -7.70
CA GLU A 123 -0.76 -8.95 -7.51
C GLU A 123 -1.26 -8.26 -8.79
N ALA A 124 -0.78 -8.66 -9.97
CA ALA A 124 -1.22 -8.07 -11.23
C ALA A 124 -2.75 -8.21 -11.46
N ARG A 125 -3.37 -9.24 -10.85
CA ARG A 125 -4.83 -9.43 -10.89
C ARG A 125 -5.55 -8.47 -9.95
N HIS A 126 -5.00 -8.24 -8.76
CA HIS A 126 -5.59 -7.42 -7.70
C HIS A 126 -5.74 -5.96 -8.13
N VAL A 127 -4.64 -5.38 -8.62
CA VAL A 127 -4.58 -4.00 -9.10
C VAL A 127 -5.64 -3.74 -10.19
N ARG A 128 -5.79 -4.66 -11.13
CA ARG A 128 -6.73 -4.48 -12.25
C ARG A 128 -8.17 -4.40 -11.75
N TYR A 129 -8.59 -5.35 -10.92
CA TYR A 129 -9.94 -5.37 -10.38
C TYR A 129 -10.20 -4.14 -9.50
N ALA A 130 -9.25 -3.79 -8.63
CA ALA A 130 -9.38 -2.64 -7.73
C ALA A 130 -9.55 -1.31 -8.50
N ARG A 131 -8.86 -1.13 -9.64
CA ARG A 131 -9.06 0.03 -10.53
C ARG A 131 -10.46 0.05 -11.14
N GLU A 132 -10.91 -1.07 -11.70
CA GLU A 132 -12.25 -1.17 -12.32
C GLU A 132 -13.36 -0.92 -11.29
N GLU A 133 -13.20 -1.45 -10.08
CA GLU A 133 -14.17 -1.31 -8.99
C GLU A 133 -14.18 0.09 -8.40
N LEU A 134 -13.01 0.70 -8.17
CA LEU A 134 -12.94 2.09 -7.71
C LEU A 134 -13.57 3.05 -8.71
N ARG A 135 -13.31 2.88 -10.01
CA ARG A 135 -13.93 3.71 -11.06
C ARG A 135 -15.45 3.59 -11.02
N ARG A 136 -15.99 2.36 -10.95
CA ARG A 136 -17.44 2.13 -10.88
C ARG A 136 -18.07 2.79 -9.65
N GLN A 137 -17.45 2.63 -8.48
CA GLN A 137 -17.97 3.19 -7.23
C GLN A 137 -17.87 4.72 -7.20
N MET A 138 -16.81 5.31 -7.73
CA MET A 138 -16.67 6.77 -7.79
C MET A 138 -17.69 7.45 -8.72
N LEU A 139 -18.30 6.71 -9.64
CA LEU A 139 -19.39 7.21 -10.50
C LEU A 139 -20.75 7.25 -9.78
N THR A 140 -21.02 6.26 -8.92
CA THR A 140 -22.33 6.09 -8.27
C THR A 140 -22.37 6.61 -6.83
N ALA A 141 -21.21 6.79 -6.19
CA ALA A 141 -21.13 7.19 -4.79
C ALA A 141 -21.72 8.60 -4.55
N PRO A 142 -22.43 8.81 -3.42
CA PRO A 142 -22.93 10.12 -3.04
C PRO A 142 -21.76 11.08 -2.75
N ARG A 143 -22.04 12.39 -2.81
CA ARG A 143 -20.99 13.43 -2.69
C ARG A 143 -20.15 13.28 -1.42
N TRP A 144 -20.77 12.96 -0.29
CA TRP A 144 -20.06 12.84 0.99
C TRP A 144 -19.08 11.65 1.00
N GLU A 145 -19.44 10.51 0.40
CA GLU A 145 -18.53 9.36 0.27
C GLU A 145 -17.35 9.70 -0.63
N ARG A 146 -17.61 10.38 -1.75
CA ARG A 146 -16.55 10.83 -2.66
C ARG A 146 -15.57 11.74 -1.94
N GLU A 147 -16.06 12.75 -1.19
CA GLU A 147 -15.17 13.62 -0.42
C GLU A 147 -14.39 12.88 0.66
N LEU A 148 -15.06 11.97 1.39
CA LEU A 148 -14.39 11.16 2.40
C LEU A 148 -13.29 10.29 1.76
N THR A 149 -13.55 9.66 0.61
CA THR A 149 -12.56 8.90 -0.16
C THR A 149 -11.37 9.78 -0.57
N ARG A 150 -11.60 11.02 -1.02
CA ARG A 150 -10.49 11.93 -1.39
C ARG A 150 -9.60 12.27 -0.20
N LEU A 151 -10.22 12.56 0.95
CA LEU A 151 -9.50 12.91 2.18
C LEU A 151 -8.77 11.69 2.74
N SER A 152 -9.44 10.55 2.86
CA SER A 152 -8.85 9.32 3.41
C SER A 152 -7.72 8.79 2.53
N CYS A 153 -7.88 8.82 1.21
CA CYS A 153 -6.84 8.44 0.26
C CYS A 153 -5.61 9.36 0.35
N GLY A 154 -5.84 10.68 0.47
CA GLY A 154 -4.75 11.65 0.66
C GLY A 154 -4.00 11.48 1.99
N GLU A 155 -4.71 11.17 3.07
CA GLU A 155 -4.08 10.88 4.36
C GLU A 155 -3.34 9.54 4.35
N ALA A 156 -3.94 8.51 3.75
CA ALA A 156 -3.28 7.22 3.54
C ALA A 156 -1.97 7.40 2.76
N ALA A 157 -1.95 8.26 1.73
CA ALA A 157 -0.73 8.58 0.97
C ALA A 157 0.37 9.17 1.86
N ARG A 158 0.03 10.05 2.82
CA ARG A 158 0.99 10.60 3.81
C ARG A 158 1.54 9.51 4.71
N VAL A 159 0.66 8.67 5.27
CA VAL A 159 1.04 7.55 6.15
C VAL A 159 1.96 6.59 5.41
N PHE A 160 1.60 6.23 4.18
CA PHE A 160 2.32 5.27 3.36
C PHE A 160 3.73 5.77 3.00
N SER A 161 3.84 7.03 2.55
CA SER A 161 5.13 7.68 2.26
C SER A 161 6.08 7.68 3.47
N LEU A 162 5.55 7.85 4.67
CA LEU A 162 6.32 7.81 5.91
C LEU A 162 6.66 6.37 6.35
N ALA A 163 5.75 5.42 6.15
CA ALA A 163 5.90 4.04 6.61
C ALA A 163 6.90 3.22 5.76
N PHE A 164 7.19 3.67 4.54
CA PHE A 164 8.14 3.01 3.62
C PHE A 164 9.53 2.76 4.21
N VAL A 165 10.00 3.66 5.07
CA VAL A 165 11.30 3.55 5.71
C VAL A 165 11.08 3.53 7.22
N ASN A 166 11.23 2.34 7.82
CA ASN A 166 11.20 2.22 9.28
C ASN A 166 12.52 2.74 9.86
N PRO A 167 12.52 3.79 10.71
CA PRO A 167 13.75 4.34 11.27
C PRO A 167 14.59 3.35 12.08
N ALA A 168 13.96 2.31 12.65
CA ALA A 168 14.66 1.26 13.40
C ALA A 168 15.63 0.44 12.53
N VAL A 169 15.48 0.48 11.20
CA VAL A 169 16.44 -0.14 10.28
C VAL A 169 17.82 0.48 10.48
N TYR A 170 17.90 1.79 10.71
CA TYR A 170 19.16 2.50 10.82
C TYR A 170 19.93 2.10 12.08
N ASP A 171 19.28 1.98 13.24
CA ASP A 171 19.96 1.53 14.46
C ASP A 171 20.44 0.08 14.33
N ASN A 172 19.62 -0.78 13.71
CA ASN A 172 19.96 -2.21 13.54
C ASN A 172 21.16 -2.44 12.62
N VAL A 173 21.48 -1.48 11.76
CA VAL A 173 22.69 -1.53 10.91
C VAL A 173 23.82 -0.64 11.44
N GLY A 174 23.69 -0.11 12.67
CA GLY A 174 24.73 0.69 13.33
C GLY A 174 24.84 2.15 12.88
N LEU A 175 23.82 2.70 12.23
CA LEU A 175 23.78 4.10 11.81
C LEU A 175 23.11 4.99 12.86
N ASP A 176 23.54 6.25 12.94
CA ASP A 176 22.83 7.26 13.73
C ASP A 176 21.45 7.52 13.10
N ARG A 177 20.40 7.13 13.82
CA ARG A 177 19.00 7.26 13.35
C ARG A 177 18.63 8.70 13.02
N ARG A 178 19.06 9.68 13.83
CA ARG A 178 18.64 11.07 13.65
C ARG A 178 19.23 11.64 12.37
N GLU A 179 20.52 11.40 12.16
CA GLU A 179 21.23 11.82 10.96
C GLU A 179 20.68 11.11 9.71
N ALA A 180 20.52 9.78 9.75
CA ALA A 180 19.98 9.03 8.63
C ALA A 180 18.57 9.49 8.23
N VAL A 181 17.69 9.72 9.21
CA VAL A 181 16.34 10.23 8.94
C VAL A 181 16.37 11.67 8.41
N ALA A 182 17.29 12.52 8.87
CA ALA A 182 17.46 13.87 8.33
C ALA A 182 17.87 13.83 6.85
N GLN A 183 18.83 12.99 6.48
CA GLN A 183 19.25 12.78 5.09
C GLN A 183 18.13 12.24 4.22
N VAL A 184 17.36 11.27 4.71
CA VAL A 184 16.18 10.71 4.01
C VAL A 184 15.12 11.78 3.71
N ARG A 185 14.92 12.74 4.63
CA ARG A 185 13.98 13.85 4.44
C ARG A 185 14.49 14.88 3.45
N ALA A 186 15.80 15.14 3.43
CA ALA A 186 16.45 16.06 2.51
C ALA A 186 16.68 15.48 1.11
N SER A 187 16.67 14.16 0.95
CA SER A 187 17.00 13.48 -0.31
C SER A 187 16.01 13.81 -1.45
N GLY A 188 16.50 14.57 -2.43
CA GLY A 188 15.78 14.82 -3.69
C GLY A 188 15.56 13.54 -4.50
N HIS A 189 16.58 12.67 -4.55
CA HIS A 189 16.50 11.39 -5.26
C HIS A 189 15.39 10.48 -4.68
N ARG A 190 15.25 10.40 -3.35
CA ARG A 190 14.14 9.66 -2.74
C ARG A 190 12.79 10.21 -3.20
N ARG A 191 12.64 11.54 -3.24
CA ARG A 191 11.40 12.18 -3.67
C ARG A 191 11.06 11.81 -5.12
N GLU A 192 12.05 11.87 -6.00
CA GLU A 192 11.91 11.49 -7.41
C GLU A 192 11.50 10.02 -7.58
N VAL A 193 12.17 9.09 -6.87
CA VAL A 193 11.84 7.66 -6.89
C VAL A 193 10.40 7.41 -6.44
N MET A 194 9.98 8.06 -5.35
CA MET A 194 8.63 7.90 -4.81
C MET A 194 7.56 8.48 -5.74
N GLN A 195 7.81 9.64 -6.36
CA GLN A 195 6.92 10.24 -7.37
C GLN A 195 6.83 9.38 -8.63
N THR A 196 7.95 8.82 -9.07
CA THR A 196 7.99 7.93 -10.24
C THR A 196 7.19 6.66 -10.00
N GLY A 197 7.38 6.02 -8.83
CA GLY A 197 6.61 4.83 -8.46
C GLY A 197 5.11 5.10 -8.29
N ALA A 198 4.75 6.27 -7.76
CA ALA A 198 3.35 6.66 -7.60
C ALA A 198 2.67 7.17 -8.88
N LYS A 199 3.44 7.48 -9.94
CA LYS A 199 2.91 8.19 -11.13
C LYS A 199 1.69 7.51 -11.76
N ARG A 200 1.77 6.20 -12.00
CA ARG A 200 0.68 5.45 -12.64
C ARG A 200 -0.61 5.50 -11.82
N LEU A 201 -0.48 5.42 -10.51
CA LEU A 201 -1.59 5.53 -9.58
C LEU A 201 -2.14 6.96 -9.57
N THR A 202 -1.28 7.97 -9.45
CA THR A 202 -1.74 9.36 -9.39
C THR A 202 -2.44 9.79 -10.68
N ASP A 203 -1.94 9.35 -11.84
CA ASP A 203 -2.59 9.63 -13.14
C ASP A 203 -4.00 9.01 -13.17
N PHE A 204 -4.15 7.76 -12.71
CA PHE A 204 -5.45 7.10 -12.60
C PHE A 204 -6.39 7.79 -11.60
N LEU A 205 -5.90 8.17 -10.41
CA LEU A 205 -6.68 8.85 -9.39
C LEU A 205 -7.12 10.27 -9.84
N ASP A 206 -6.33 10.94 -10.68
CA ASP A 206 -6.70 12.22 -11.30
C ASP A 206 -7.85 12.03 -12.30
N ASP A 207 -7.74 11.03 -13.19
CA ASP A 207 -8.75 10.65 -14.20
C ASP A 207 -10.13 10.42 -13.57
N ILE A 208 -10.19 9.63 -12.49
CA ILE A 208 -11.47 9.35 -11.80
C ILE A 208 -11.89 10.43 -10.80
N GLY A 209 -11.12 11.53 -10.69
CA GLY A 209 -11.46 12.70 -9.88
C GLY A 209 -11.28 12.52 -8.37
N VAL A 210 -10.41 11.60 -7.94
CA VAL A 210 -9.98 11.45 -6.53
C VAL A 210 -8.97 12.53 -6.15
N LEU A 211 -8.10 12.98 -7.06
CA LEU A 211 -7.10 14.02 -6.78
C LEU A 211 -7.64 15.46 -6.91
N ARG A 212 -8.72 15.76 -6.18
CA ARG A 212 -9.35 17.09 -6.14
C ARG A 212 -9.35 17.71 -4.74
N GLY A 213 -9.46 19.04 -4.70
CA GLY A 213 -9.65 19.80 -3.47
C GLY A 213 -8.57 19.56 -2.41
N ALA A 214 -9.01 19.36 -1.16
CA ALA A 214 -8.12 19.11 -0.02
C ALA A 214 -7.34 17.79 -0.15
N GLY A 215 -7.93 16.75 -0.76
CA GLY A 215 -7.25 15.47 -1.01
C GLY A 215 -5.97 15.65 -1.84
N ARG A 216 -6.03 16.47 -2.90
CA ARG A 216 -4.83 16.79 -3.72
C ARG A 216 -3.71 17.44 -2.91
N ARG A 217 -4.05 18.32 -1.95
CA ARG A 217 -3.05 18.96 -1.09
C ARG A 217 -2.36 17.95 -0.18
N LEU A 218 -3.11 16.98 0.35
CA LEU A 218 -2.56 15.89 1.15
C LEU A 218 -1.60 15.03 0.33
N TRP A 219 -1.96 14.70 -0.91
CA TRP A 219 -1.08 13.99 -1.86
C TRP A 219 0.21 14.75 -2.18
N LYS A 220 0.15 16.06 -2.39
CA LYS A 220 1.37 16.87 -2.56
C LYS A 220 2.23 16.86 -1.30
N SER A 221 1.59 16.98 -0.14
CA SER A 221 2.29 17.00 1.15
C SER A 221 2.90 15.64 1.54
N SER A 222 2.42 14.53 0.97
CA SER A 222 3.03 13.21 1.16
C SER A 222 4.34 13.05 0.36
N GLY A 223 4.57 13.92 -0.63
CA GLY A 223 5.69 13.83 -1.55
C GLY A 223 5.50 12.78 -2.65
N LEU A 224 4.35 12.08 -2.72
CA LEU A 224 4.03 11.13 -3.80
C LEU A 224 3.48 11.82 -5.05
N LEU A 225 2.97 13.05 -4.92
CA LEU A 225 2.50 13.89 -6.01
C LEU A 225 3.36 15.15 -6.11
N ALA A 226 3.68 15.58 -7.33
CA ALA A 226 4.38 16.84 -7.62
C ALA A 226 3.45 18.07 -7.44
#